data_AF-A0A373MZR2-F1
#
_entry.id   AF-A0A373MZR2-F1
#
_cell.length_a   1.000
_cell.length_b   1.000
_cell.length_c   1.000
_cell.angle_alpha   90.00
_cell.angle_beta   90.00
_cell.angle_gamma   90.00
#
_symmetry.space_group_name_H-M   'P 1'
#
loop_
_entity.id
_entity.type
_entity.pdbx_description
1 polymer ?
#
loop_
_entity_poly.entity_id
_entity_poly.type
_entity_poly.pdbx_seq_one_letter_code
_entity_poly.pdbx_strand_id
1 'polypeptide(L)'
;MFERFGELESAKEINELAVNLFNEGDVESLRVMATENGIPEIFVDLFCEGEIPELCDPMTAALGKIEVESAELQPKEIMEDWVEYIKSQCMENELMAYSVRKKGKSLKGCIAALLKWSFGNQIPIEKEILKAAGVTAGRVTLGIPGMGTAKRIIREYYMGK
;
A
#
# COMPACT_ATOMS: atom_id res chain seq x y z
N MET A 1 4.61 12.16 6.14
CA MET A 1 3.81 10.96 6.55
C MET A 1 4.24 10.59 7.96
N PHE A 2 3.29 10.24 8.84
CA PHE A 2 3.57 9.78 10.23
C PHE A 2 4.38 10.78 11.07
N GLU A 3 4.12 12.07 10.91
CA GLU A 3 4.95 13.13 11.51
C GLU A 3 4.61 13.35 12.98
N ARG A 4 3.32 13.31 13.32
CA ARG A 4 2.83 13.58 14.67
C ARG A 4 2.65 12.31 15.50
N PHE A 5 2.13 11.25 14.91
CA PHE A 5 1.74 10.03 15.65
C PHE A 5 2.61 8.81 15.35
N GLY A 6 3.56 8.91 14.41
CA GLY A 6 4.41 7.80 14.00
C GLY A 6 3.65 6.72 13.20
N GLU A 7 4.37 5.65 12.84
CA GLU A 7 3.81 4.54 12.07
C GLU A 7 3.01 3.61 12.99
N LEU A 8 1.69 3.81 13.05
CA LEU A 8 0.75 2.91 13.73
C LEU A 8 0.66 1.57 12.98
N GLU A 9 0.72 0.47 13.70
CA GLU A 9 0.93 -0.87 13.13
C GLU A 9 -0.34 -1.69 12.93
N SER A 10 -1.50 -1.20 13.38
CA SER A 10 -2.79 -1.90 13.24
C SER A 10 -3.99 -0.96 13.30
N ALA A 11 -5.14 -1.42 12.78
CA ALA A 11 -6.42 -0.73 12.97
C ALA A 11 -6.79 -0.59 14.46
N LYS A 12 -6.44 -1.59 15.27
CA LYS A 12 -6.65 -1.55 16.72
C LYS A 12 -5.92 -0.37 17.37
N GLU A 13 -4.64 -0.18 17.06
CA GLU A 13 -3.85 0.93 17.61
C GLU A 13 -4.40 2.29 17.17
N ILE A 14 -4.85 2.39 15.91
CA ILE A 14 -5.53 3.58 15.38
C ILE A 14 -6.82 3.86 16.16
N ASN A 15 -7.67 2.86 16.37
CA ASN A 15 -8.95 3.01 17.07
C ASN A 15 -8.75 3.33 18.56
N GLU A 16 -7.78 2.71 19.23
CA GLU A 16 -7.44 3.02 20.63
C GLU A 16 -6.99 4.48 20.78
N LEU A 17 -6.13 4.96 19.89
CA LEU A 17 -5.72 6.37 19.87
C LEU A 17 -6.89 7.29 19.54
N ALA A 18 -7.76 6.90 18.61
CA ALA A 18 -8.94 7.69 18.24
C ALA A 18 -9.89 7.89 19.43
N VAL A 19 -10.17 6.82 20.19
CA VAL A 19 -10.99 6.89 21.40
C VAL A 19 -10.36 7.80 22.45
N ASN A 20 -9.04 7.72 22.66
CA ASN A 20 -8.35 8.57 23.63
C ASN A 20 -8.45 10.06 23.25
N LEU A 21 -8.16 10.40 21.99
CA LEU A 21 -8.25 11.78 21.49
C LEU A 21 -9.69 12.31 21.59
N PHE A 22 -10.68 11.49 21.26
CA PHE A 22 -12.09 11.86 21.39
C PHE A 22 -12.50 12.12 22.85
N ASN A 23 -12.10 11.25 23.78
CA ASN A 23 -12.38 11.43 25.22
C ASN A 23 -11.70 12.66 25.83
N GLU A 24 -10.55 13.06 25.30
CA GLU A 24 -9.83 14.27 25.69
C GLU A 24 -10.43 15.54 25.05
N GLY A 25 -11.39 15.40 24.12
CA GLY A 25 -11.97 16.50 23.36
C GLY A 25 -11.05 17.05 22.26
N ASP A 26 -9.95 16.36 21.94
CA ASP A 26 -8.95 16.79 20.96
C ASP A 26 -9.28 16.27 19.55
N VAL A 27 -10.40 16.78 19.01
CA VAL A 27 -10.89 16.42 17.67
C VAL A 27 -9.95 16.88 16.56
N GLU A 28 -9.18 17.96 16.78
CA GLU A 28 -8.19 18.44 15.81
C GLU A 28 -7.08 17.39 15.62
N SER A 29 -6.51 16.88 16.71
CA SER A 29 -5.54 15.80 16.69
C SER A 29 -6.10 14.51 16.08
N LEU A 30 -7.37 14.20 16.34
CA LEU A 30 -8.04 13.06 15.72
C LEU A 30 -8.08 13.17 14.20
N ARG A 31 -8.42 14.35 13.64
CA ARG A 31 -8.41 14.61 12.19
C ARG A 31 -7.01 14.54 11.59
N VAL A 32 -6.00 15.07 12.29
CA VAL A 32 -4.60 14.95 11.87
C VAL A 32 -4.18 13.48 11.84
N MET A 33 -4.48 12.72 12.89
CA MET A 33 -4.18 11.29 12.98
C MET A 33 -4.86 10.52 11.84
N ALA A 34 -6.15 10.76 11.58
CA ALA A 34 -6.88 10.13 10.47
C ALA A 34 -6.21 10.44 9.12
N THR A 35 -5.86 11.71 8.88
CA THR A 35 -5.20 12.16 7.64
C THR A 35 -3.83 11.49 7.44
N GLU A 36 -2.99 11.44 8.49
CA GLU A 36 -1.68 10.77 8.43
C GLU A 36 -1.79 9.27 8.14
N ASN A 37 -2.96 8.67 8.43
CA ASN A 37 -3.24 7.26 8.22
C ASN A 37 -4.08 6.97 6.97
N GLY A 38 -4.38 8.00 6.16
CA GLY A 38 -5.18 7.88 4.94
C GLY A 38 -6.64 7.52 5.19
N ILE A 39 -7.15 7.81 6.38
CA ILE A 39 -8.55 7.60 6.75
C ILE A 39 -9.35 8.84 6.32
N PRO A 40 -10.42 8.69 5.52
CA PRO A 40 -11.22 9.82 5.07
C PRO A 40 -11.85 10.59 6.25
N GLU A 41 -11.92 11.92 6.13
CA GLU A 41 -12.46 12.80 7.17
C GLU A 41 -13.90 12.45 7.58
N ILE A 42 -14.71 11.98 6.64
CA ILE A 42 -16.09 11.54 6.92
C ILE A 42 -16.14 10.43 7.99
N PHE A 43 -15.13 9.56 8.08
CA PHE A 43 -15.08 8.53 9.14
C PHE A 43 -14.84 9.16 10.51
N VAL A 44 -14.09 10.27 10.59
CA VAL A 44 -13.89 11.01 11.83
C VAL A 44 -15.22 11.62 12.29
N ASP A 45 -15.97 12.23 11.37
CA ASP A 45 -17.27 12.83 11.68
C ASP A 45 -18.25 11.77 12.20
N LEU A 46 -18.42 10.67 11.46
CA LEU A 46 -19.27 9.54 11.84
C LEU A 46 -18.88 8.93 13.19
N PHE A 47 -17.58 8.83 13.48
CA PHE A 47 -17.08 8.33 14.76
C PHE A 47 -17.40 9.29 15.91
N CYS A 48 -17.19 10.59 15.72
CA CYS A 48 -17.47 11.61 16.74
C CYS A 48 -18.97 11.75 17.03
N GLU A 49 -19.82 11.54 16.03
CA GLU A 49 -21.28 11.53 16.15
C GLU A 49 -21.83 10.23 16.75
N GLY A 50 -20.97 9.20 16.91
CA GLY A 50 -21.34 7.90 17.44
C GLY A 50 -22.09 7.01 16.45
N GLU A 51 -22.05 7.34 15.15
CA GLU A 51 -22.68 6.55 14.09
C GLU A 51 -21.90 5.28 13.76
N ILE A 52 -20.57 5.32 13.92
CA ILE A 52 -19.69 4.15 13.81
C ILE A 52 -18.95 3.89 15.13
N PRO A 53 -18.78 2.63 15.54
CA PRO A 53 -18.16 2.29 16.82
C PRO A 53 -16.63 2.41 16.81
N GLU A 54 -16.01 2.33 15.63
CA GLU A 54 -14.56 2.34 15.42
C GLU A 54 -14.25 3.24 14.22
N LEU A 55 -13.11 3.95 14.28
CA LEU A 55 -12.70 4.88 13.23
C LEU A 55 -12.34 4.14 11.93
N CYS A 56 -11.75 2.94 12.02
CA CYS A 56 -11.38 2.16 10.85
C CYS A 56 -11.37 0.66 11.15
N ASP A 57 -11.62 -0.15 10.12
CA ASP A 57 -11.38 -1.58 10.13
C ASP A 57 -9.99 -1.92 9.55
N PRO A 58 -9.53 -3.19 9.59
CA PRO A 58 -8.21 -3.58 9.06
C PRO A 58 -8.01 -3.23 7.59
N MET A 59 -9.07 -3.34 6.78
CA MET A 59 -9.03 -3.03 5.36
C MET A 59 -8.86 -1.52 5.13
N THR A 60 -9.64 -0.69 5.80
CA THR A 60 -9.57 0.78 5.74
C THR A 60 -8.19 1.26 6.19
N ALA A 61 -7.66 0.72 7.29
CA ALA A 61 -6.33 1.07 7.78
C ALA A 61 -5.20 0.68 6.80
N ALA A 62 -5.34 -0.45 6.12
CA ALA A 62 -4.38 -0.93 5.12
C ALA A 62 -4.43 -0.11 3.83
N LEU A 63 -5.63 0.14 3.30
CA LEU A 63 -5.83 0.96 2.10
C LEU A 63 -5.37 2.40 2.36
N GLY A 64 -5.73 2.98 3.50
CA GLY A 64 -5.26 4.30 3.91
C GLY A 64 -3.73 4.40 3.93
N LYS A 65 -3.04 3.40 4.52
CA LYS A 65 -1.56 3.33 4.48
C LYS A 65 -1.03 3.32 3.04
N ILE A 66 -1.62 2.48 2.17
CA ILE A 66 -1.20 2.38 0.75
C ILE A 66 -1.40 3.72 0.04
N GLU A 67 -2.51 4.43 0.28
CA GLU A 67 -2.77 5.72 -0.36
C GLU A 67 -1.76 6.78 0.08
N VAL A 68 -1.44 6.88 1.37
CA VAL A 68 -0.44 7.85 1.86
C VAL A 68 0.94 7.51 1.29
N GLU A 69 1.32 6.22 1.25
CA GLU A 69 2.59 5.77 0.67
C GLU A 69 2.65 5.98 -0.85
N SER A 70 1.53 5.79 -1.54
CA SER A 70 1.41 6.01 -2.98
C SER A 70 1.50 7.50 -3.33
N ALA A 71 0.87 8.37 -2.54
CA ALA A 71 0.94 9.82 -2.73
C ALA A 71 2.38 10.35 -2.61
N GLU A 72 3.18 9.78 -1.71
CA GLU A 72 4.60 10.11 -1.58
C GLU A 72 5.45 9.51 -2.71
N LEU A 73 5.19 8.25 -3.09
CA LEU A 73 5.99 7.54 -4.07
C LEU A 73 5.71 7.96 -5.52
N GLN A 74 4.49 8.40 -5.82
CA GLN A 74 4.02 8.76 -7.16
C GLN A 74 4.34 7.67 -8.21
N PRO A 75 3.85 6.43 -8.01
CA PRO A 75 4.08 5.33 -8.95
C PRO A 75 3.50 5.68 -10.33
N LYS A 76 4.07 5.08 -11.38
CA LYS A 76 3.63 5.27 -12.77
C LYS A 76 3.55 3.94 -13.50
N GLU A 77 2.61 3.83 -14.43
CA GLU A 77 2.49 2.71 -15.35
C GLU A 77 2.39 1.38 -14.57
N ILE A 78 3.29 0.43 -14.84
CA ILE A 78 3.30 -0.87 -14.18
C ILE A 78 3.39 -0.81 -12.64
N MET A 79 3.96 0.26 -12.07
CA MET A 79 3.98 0.43 -10.61
C MET A 79 2.60 0.78 -10.05
N GLU A 80 1.74 1.46 -10.82
CA GLU A 80 0.34 1.72 -10.44
C GLU A 80 -0.44 0.40 -10.44
N ASP A 81 -0.25 -0.45 -11.46
CA ASP A 81 -0.86 -1.78 -11.50
C ASP A 81 -0.45 -2.62 -10.28
N TRP A 82 0.81 -2.54 -9.85
CA TRP A 82 1.27 -3.23 -8.65
C TRP A 82 0.61 -2.70 -7.36
N VAL A 83 0.39 -1.39 -7.26
CA VAL A 83 -0.39 -0.80 -6.16
C VAL A 83 -1.80 -1.39 -6.14
N GLU A 84 -2.46 -1.45 -7.29
CA GLU A 84 -3.81 -2.01 -7.40
C GLU A 84 -3.84 -3.51 -7.08
N TYR A 85 -2.79 -4.27 -7.40
CA TYR A 85 -2.68 -5.66 -6.96
C TYR A 85 -2.59 -5.80 -5.44
N ILE A 86 -1.88 -4.89 -4.75
CA ILE A 86 -1.83 -4.89 -3.27
C ILE A 86 -3.21 -4.60 -2.69
N LYS A 87 -3.91 -3.57 -3.21
CA LYS A 87 -5.27 -3.20 -2.76
C LYS A 87 -6.27 -4.33 -2.98
N SER A 88 -6.30 -4.91 -4.18
CA SER A 88 -7.13 -6.08 -4.52
C SER A 88 -6.87 -7.25 -3.56
N GLN A 89 -5.61 -7.52 -3.21
CA GLN A 89 -5.31 -8.59 -2.25
C GLN A 89 -5.73 -8.27 -0.82
N CYS A 90 -5.76 -7.01 -0.40
CA CYS A 90 -6.32 -6.60 0.90
C CYS A 90 -7.83 -6.84 0.96
N MET A 91 -8.54 -6.51 -0.13
CA MET A 91 -9.99 -6.73 -0.23
C MET A 91 -10.36 -8.22 -0.27
N GLU A 92 -9.51 -9.05 -0.87
CA GLU A 92 -9.71 -10.50 -0.98
C GLU A 92 -9.33 -11.28 0.28
N ASN A 93 -8.48 -10.72 1.15
CA ASN A 93 -7.90 -11.45 2.28
C ASN A 93 -7.60 -10.51 3.46
N GLU A 94 -8.36 -10.65 4.55
CA GLU A 94 -8.19 -9.86 5.76
C GLU A 94 -6.76 -9.97 6.35
N LEU A 95 -6.13 -11.15 6.31
CA LEU A 95 -4.75 -11.33 6.77
C LEU A 95 -3.74 -10.53 5.94
N MET A 96 -4.05 -10.27 4.67
CA MET A 96 -3.27 -9.38 3.83
C MET A 96 -3.37 -7.95 4.33
N ALA A 97 -4.60 -7.46 4.60
CA ALA A 97 -4.82 -6.11 5.12
C ALA A 97 -4.06 -5.90 6.46
N TYR A 98 -4.18 -6.85 7.40
CA TYR A 98 -3.39 -6.82 8.63
C TYR A 98 -1.88 -6.76 8.35
N SER A 99 -1.41 -7.56 7.40
CA SER A 99 0.03 -7.65 7.09
C SER A 99 0.57 -6.40 6.41
N VAL A 100 -0.22 -5.72 5.58
CA VAL A 100 0.13 -4.42 4.98
C VAL A 100 0.34 -3.35 6.04
N ARG A 101 -0.53 -3.33 7.06
CA ARG A 101 -0.49 -2.30 8.09
C ARG A 101 0.71 -2.42 9.04
N LYS A 102 1.25 -3.64 9.22
CA LYS A 102 2.37 -3.90 10.15
C LYS A 102 3.54 -2.95 9.96
N LYS A 103 4.17 -2.63 11.09
CA LYS A 103 5.39 -1.81 11.15
C LYS A 103 6.50 -2.41 10.29
N GLY A 104 7.21 -1.55 9.56
CA GLY A 104 8.33 -1.96 8.70
C GLY A 104 7.92 -2.65 7.39
N LYS A 105 6.61 -2.78 7.10
CA LYS A 105 6.10 -3.13 5.77
C LYS A 105 5.70 -1.84 5.05
N SER A 106 6.20 -1.66 3.83
CA SER A 106 5.92 -0.46 3.04
C SER A 106 5.76 -0.78 1.55
N LEU A 107 5.02 0.07 0.85
CA LEU A 107 4.86 0.03 -0.60
C LEU A 107 6.22 0.10 -1.30
N LYS A 108 7.10 1.01 -0.88
CA LYS A 108 8.48 1.11 -1.41
C LYS A 108 9.24 -0.21 -1.25
N GLY A 109 9.14 -0.85 -0.09
CA GLY A 109 9.76 -2.15 0.14
C GLY A 109 9.15 -3.28 -0.71
N CYS A 110 7.83 -3.27 -0.90
CA CYS A 110 7.14 -4.23 -1.76
C CYS A 110 7.57 -4.08 -3.23
N ILE A 111 7.59 -2.85 -3.74
CA ILE A 111 8.04 -2.55 -5.10
C ILE A 111 9.52 -2.91 -5.26
N ALA A 112 10.37 -2.69 -4.26
CA ALA A 112 11.76 -3.15 -4.30
C ALA A 112 11.86 -4.69 -4.44
N ALA A 113 10.99 -5.45 -3.77
CA ALA A 113 10.93 -6.90 -3.92
C ALA A 113 10.50 -7.32 -5.34
N LEU A 114 9.51 -6.64 -5.92
CA LEU A 114 9.07 -6.84 -7.31
C LEU A 114 10.19 -6.53 -8.30
N LEU A 115 10.91 -5.42 -8.12
CA LEU A 115 12.03 -5.04 -8.96
C LEU A 115 13.20 -6.02 -8.83
N LYS A 116 13.51 -6.48 -7.61
CA LYS A 116 14.55 -7.51 -7.41
C LYS A 116 14.26 -8.77 -8.21
N TRP A 117 13.02 -9.25 -8.17
CA TRP A 117 12.61 -10.38 -9.01
C TRP A 117 12.71 -10.03 -10.50
N SER A 118 12.22 -8.85 -10.88
CA SER A 118 12.17 -8.41 -12.28
C SER A 118 13.54 -8.39 -12.93
N PHE A 119 14.52 -7.74 -12.29
CA PHE A 119 15.89 -7.66 -12.79
C PHE A 119 16.62 -9.00 -12.75
N GLY A 120 16.25 -9.90 -11.82
CA GLY A 120 16.79 -11.27 -11.77
C GLY A 120 16.23 -12.22 -12.84
N ASN A 121 15.08 -11.90 -13.44
CA ASN A 121 14.37 -12.78 -14.38
C ASN A 121 14.19 -12.15 -15.77
N GLN A 122 15.07 -11.23 -16.14
CA GLN A 122 15.02 -10.55 -17.43
C GLN A 122 15.25 -11.52 -18.59
N ILE A 123 14.39 -11.43 -19.61
CA ILE A 123 14.51 -12.19 -20.86
C ILE A 123 14.84 -11.25 -22.02
N PRO A 124 15.70 -11.66 -22.96
CA PRO A 124 15.99 -10.87 -24.16
C PRO A 124 14.75 -10.80 -25.06
N ILE A 125 14.55 -9.64 -25.68
CA ILE A 125 13.50 -9.45 -26.68
C ILE A 125 13.99 -9.93 -28.04
N GLU A 126 13.08 -10.59 -28.76
CA GLU A 126 13.33 -11.16 -30.09
C GLU A 126 13.72 -10.05 -31.09
N LYS A 127 14.67 -10.34 -31.99
CA LYS A 127 15.31 -9.34 -32.84
C LYS A 127 14.36 -8.71 -33.87
N GLU A 128 13.46 -9.50 -34.46
CA GLU A 128 12.45 -8.97 -35.39
C GLU A 128 11.43 -8.09 -34.67
N ILE A 129 11.08 -8.38 -33.41
CA ILE A 129 10.28 -7.47 -32.57
C ILE A 129 11.01 -6.13 -32.39
N LEU A 130 12.31 -6.16 -32.05
CA LEU A 130 13.11 -4.93 -31.89
C LEU A 130 13.21 -4.13 -33.18
N LYS A 131 13.41 -4.81 -34.31
CA LYS A 131 13.44 -4.20 -35.64
C LYS A 131 12.11 -3.55 -36.01
N ALA A 132 10.99 -4.24 -35.76
CA ALA A 132 9.65 -3.70 -35.99
C ALA A 132 9.36 -2.48 -35.10
N ALA A 133 9.87 -2.46 -33.87
CA ALA A 133 9.77 -1.33 -32.95
C ALA A 133 10.78 -0.19 -33.24
N GLY A 134 11.70 -0.35 -34.20
CA GLY A 134 12.73 0.65 -34.50
C GLY A 134 13.81 0.80 -33.42
N VAL A 135 13.98 -0.18 -32.54
CA VAL A 135 14.92 -0.13 -31.43
C VAL A 135 16.31 -0.62 -31.86
N THR A 136 17.32 0.23 -31.73
CA THR A 136 18.72 -0.07 -32.14
C THR A 136 19.67 -0.30 -30.98
N ALA A 137 19.16 -0.41 -29.75
CA ALA A 137 19.97 -0.60 -28.55
C ALA A 137 20.62 -2.00 -28.50
N GLY A 138 21.85 -2.06 -27.97
CA GLY A 138 22.66 -3.29 -27.98
C GLY A 138 22.15 -4.44 -27.11
N ARG A 139 21.40 -4.15 -26.03
CA ARG A 139 20.75 -5.15 -25.17
C ARG A 139 19.40 -4.62 -24.72
N VAL A 140 18.33 -5.30 -25.11
CA VAL A 140 16.96 -5.01 -24.70
C VAL A 140 16.38 -6.25 -24.05
N THR A 141 15.99 -6.11 -22.78
CA THR A 141 15.43 -7.21 -21.99
C THR A 141 14.21 -6.74 -21.22
N LEU A 142 13.19 -7.58 -21.09
CA LEU A 142 12.04 -7.34 -20.22
C LEU A 142 12.05 -8.31 -19.05
N GLY A 143 11.76 -7.79 -17.86
CA GLY A 143 11.65 -8.57 -16.63
C GLY A 143 10.34 -8.31 -15.88
N ILE A 144 9.34 -7.70 -16.53
CA ILE A 144 8.09 -7.36 -15.87
C ILE A 144 7.34 -8.65 -15.50
N PRO A 145 7.06 -8.92 -14.22
CA PRO A 145 6.30 -10.09 -13.81
C PRO A 145 4.88 -10.01 -14.37
N GLY A 146 4.37 -11.15 -14.85
CA GLY A 146 2.94 -11.31 -15.08
C GLY A 146 2.16 -11.20 -13.75
N MET A 147 0.87 -10.90 -13.84
CA MET A 147 0.00 -10.64 -12.69
C MET A 147 0.09 -11.72 -11.59
N GLY A 148 0.06 -13.01 -11.96
CA GLY A 148 0.15 -14.11 -10.99
C GLY A 148 1.47 -14.11 -10.21
N THR A 149 2.59 -13.85 -10.89
CA THR A 149 3.92 -13.74 -10.27
C THR A 149 4.00 -12.50 -9.37
N ALA A 150 3.48 -11.35 -9.84
CA ALA A 150 3.45 -10.12 -9.04
C ALA A 150 2.63 -10.31 -7.76
N LYS A 151 1.41 -10.84 -7.88
CA LYS A 151 0.53 -11.17 -6.74
C LYS A 151 1.19 -12.14 -5.76
N ARG A 152 1.98 -13.11 -6.23
CA ARG A 152 2.75 -14.00 -5.34
C ARG A 152 3.84 -13.24 -4.58
N ILE A 153 4.67 -12.45 -5.25
CA ILE A 153 5.76 -11.68 -4.63
C ILE A 153 5.21 -10.69 -3.59
N ILE A 154 4.08 -10.05 -3.89
CA ILE A 154 3.41 -9.13 -2.96
C ILE A 154 3.01 -9.86 -1.66
N ARG A 155 2.40 -11.05 -1.77
CA ARG A 155 2.05 -11.88 -0.60
C ARG A 155 3.28 -12.29 0.18
N GLU A 156 4.32 -12.76 -0.50
CA GLU A 156 5.60 -13.14 0.13
C GLU A 156 6.20 -11.97 0.90
N TYR A 157 6.18 -10.76 0.33
CA TYR A 157 6.70 -9.57 0.98
C TYR A 157 5.91 -9.21 2.24
N TYR A 158 4.59 -9.10 2.16
CA TYR A 158 3.79 -8.63 3.30
C TYR A 158 3.55 -9.72 4.35
N MET A 159 3.21 -10.93 3.91
CA MET A 159 2.80 -12.03 4.78
C MET A 159 3.95 -12.98 5.16
N GLY A 160 5.10 -12.89 4.49
CA GLY A 160 6.22 -13.81 4.70
C GLY A 160 5.95 -15.24 4.18
N LYS A 161 5.01 -15.40 3.25
CA LYS A 161 4.56 -16.69 2.69
C LYS A 161 4.36 -16.62 1.19
#